data_AF-A0AAN9B8N0-F1
#
_entry.id   AF-A0AAN9B8N0-F1
#
_cell.length_a   1.000
_cell.length_b   1.000
_cell.length_c   1.000
_cell.angle_alpha   90.00
_cell.angle_beta   90.00
_cell.angle_gamma   90.00
#
_symmetry.space_group_name_H-M   'P 1'
#
loop_
_entity.id
_entity.type
_entity.pdbx_description
1 polymer ?
#
loop_
_entity_poly.entity_id
_entity_poly.type
_entity_poly.pdbx_seq_one_letter_code
_entity_poly.pdbx_strand_id
1 'polypeptide(L)'
;MHALGKERVSWIAWQRKAASRLTQPSNPATYGETKTLVRSKFRADWVAQNGGYRADQDPIRKLERNQQTLIFRLRTGHCGLRAPLKRIRITDTTLCECGQADQTPSHMLQDCPSHEARRREQWPDGTDLRTKLWGTAYELRRTASFAASLGERL
;
A
#
# COMPACT_ATOMS: atom_id res chain seq x y z
N MET A 1 6.40 -37.43 18.32
CA MET A 1 7.51 -37.06 17.42
C MET A 1 7.45 -35.58 16.97
N HIS A 2 7.36 -34.60 17.89
CA HIS A 2 7.21 -33.17 17.54
C HIS A 2 8.24 -32.20 18.18
N ALA A 3 9.16 -32.70 19.02
CA ALA A 3 10.10 -31.85 19.79
C ALA A 3 11.42 -31.55 19.05
N LEU A 4 11.95 -32.50 18.26
CA LEU A 4 13.28 -32.39 17.62
C LEU A 4 13.35 -31.39 16.44
N GLY A 5 12.20 -30.93 15.93
CA GLY A 5 12.13 -29.98 14.82
C GLY A 5 12.38 -28.52 15.24
N LYS A 6 12.00 -28.13 16.46
CA LYS A 6 12.10 -26.74 16.92
C LYS A 6 13.53 -26.36 17.32
N GLU A 7 14.27 -27.29 17.92
CA GLU A 7 15.66 -27.09 18.31
C GLU A 7 16.59 -26.94 17.09
N ARG A 8 16.42 -27.77 16.05
CA ARG A 8 17.21 -27.67 14.81
C ARG A 8 17.01 -26.34 14.06
N VAL A 9 15.77 -25.83 13.99
CA VAL A 9 15.49 -24.52 13.35
C VAL A 9 16.13 -23.38 14.14
N SER A 10 16.16 -23.48 15.47
CA SER A 10 16.84 -22.52 16.35
C SER A 10 18.35 -22.49 16.13
N TRP A 11 19.00 -23.66 16.02
CA TRP A 11 20.45 -23.77 15.78
C TRP A 11 20.90 -23.21 14.43
N ILE A 12 20.15 -23.49 13.36
CA ILE A 12 20.44 -22.94 12.02
C ILE A 12 20.29 -21.41 12.01
N ALA A 13 19.27 -20.88 12.70
CA ALA A 13 19.08 -19.44 12.83
C ALA A 13 20.23 -18.78 13.61
N TRP A 14 20.69 -19.43 14.69
CA TRP A 14 21.85 -18.97 15.46
C TRP A 14 23.13 -18.98 14.61
N GLN A 15 23.42 -20.07 13.89
CA GLN A 15 24.59 -20.16 13.01
C GLN A 15 24.58 -19.07 11.94
N ARG A 16 23.42 -18.81 11.29
CA ARG A 16 23.28 -17.72 10.32
C ARG A 16 23.52 -16.34 10.94
N LYS A 17 23.07 -16.13 12.19
CA LYS A 17 23.26 -14.87 12.92
C LYS A 17 24.71 -14.69 13.40
N ALA A 18 25.42 -15.77 13.72
CA ALA A 18 26.84 -15.73 14.03
C ALA A 18 27.66 -15.44 12.75
N ALA A 19 27.36 -16.16 11.67
CA ALA A 19 28.02 -15.98 10.37
C ALA A 19 27.85 -14.59 9.76
N SER A 20 26.73 -13.90 10.02
CA SER A 20 26.50 -12.54 9.51
C SER A 20 27.45 -11.49 10.06
N ARG A 21 28.14 -11.80 11.17
CA ARG A 21 29.16 -10.96 11.81
C ARG A 21 30.57 -11.25 11.32
N LEU A 22 30.74 -12.25 10.47
CA LEU A 22 32.03 -12.57 9.87
C LEU A 22 32.23 -11.73 8.61
N THR A 23 33.47 -11.28 8.41
CA THR A 23 33.89 -10.57 7.20
C THR A 23 33.70 -11.46 5.99
N GLN A 24 33.27 -10.88 4.86
CA GLN A 24 33.09 -11.65 3.64
C GLN A 24 34.44 -11.76 2.90
N PRO A 25 34.74 -12.87 2.20
CA PRO A 25 36.03 -13.04 1.51
C PRO A 25 36.30 -11.97 0.45
N SER A 26 35.24 -11.42 -0.15
CA SER A 26 35.30 -10.44 -1.24
C SER A 26 35.11 -8.99 -0.80
N ASN A 27 34.79 -8.74 0.46
CA ASN A 27 34.55 -7.40 1.00
C ASN A 27 34.96 -7.37 2.48
N PRO A 28 35.83 -6.44 2.91
CA PRO A 28 36.22 -6.32 4.31
C PRO A 28 35.05 -6.06 5.27
N ALA A 29 33.87 -5.68 4.77
CA ALA A 29 32.66 -5.56 5.58
C ALA A 29 31.97 -6.92 5.82
N THR A 30 31.41 -7.06 7.01
CA THR A 30 30.50 -8.14 7.36
C THR A 30 29.18 -8.01 6.59
N TYR A 31 28.40 -9.09 6.52
CA TYR A 31 27.04 -9.03 5.95
C TYR A 31 26.14 -8.06 6.75
N GLY A 32 26.27 -8.04 8.08
CA GLY A 32 25.53 -7.14 8.95
C GLY A 32 25.80 -5.66 8.66
N GLU A 33 27.07 -5.30 8.45
CA GLU A 33 27.48 -3.93 8.07
C GLU A 33 26.98 -3.58 6.67
N THR A 34 27.20 -4.45 5.69
CA THR A 34 26.73 -4.22 4.31
C THR A 34 25.23 -3.99 4.27
N LYS A 35 24.45 -4.82 4.98
CA LYS A 35 23.00 -4.66 5.10
C LYS A 35 22.62 -3.33 5.76
N THR A 36 23.38 -2.88 6.74
CA THR A 36 23.14 -1.61 7.44
C THR A 36 23.43 -0.42 6.53
N LEU A 37 24.55 -0.45 5.81
CA LEU A 37 24.93 0.57 4.83
C LEU A 37 23.89 0.69 3.72
N VAL A 38 23.48 -0.43 3.11
CA VAL A 38 22.44 -0.44 2.06
C VAL A 38 21.13 0.13 2.59
N ARG A 39 20.67 -0.28 3.79
CA ARG A 39 19.44 0.25 4.39
C ARG A 39 19.53 1.74 4.69
N SER A 40 20.68 2.20 5.19
CA SER A 40 20.89 3.62 5.53
C SER A 40 20.92 4.48 4.27
N LYS A 41 21.70 4.08 3.25
CA LYS A 41 21.73 4.76 1.95
C LYS A 41 20.36 4.80 1.30
N PHE A 42 19.67 3.66 1.21
CA PHE A 42 18.32 3.60 0.65
C PHE A 42 17.37 4.56 1.36
N ARG A 43 17.41 4.61 2.71
CA ARG A 43 16.57 5.53 3.47
C ARG A 43 16.93 6.99 3.21
N ALA A 44 18.21 7.33 3.16
CA ALA A 44 18.69 8.69 2.89
C ALA A 44 18.27 9.15 1.48
N ASP A 45 18.53 8.33 0.46
CA ASP A 45 18.15 8.61 -0.93
C ASP A 45 16.62 8.77 -1.05
N TRP A 46 15.85 7.88 -0.41
CA TRP A 46 14.40 7.95 -0.41
C TRP A 46 13.86 9.22 0.28
N VAL A 47 14.44 9.62 1.42
CA VAL A 47 14.06 10.87 2.11
C VAL A 47 14.41 12.09 1.27
N ALA A 48 15.60 12.12 0.65
CA ALA A 48 16.03 13.22 -0.21
C ALA A 48 15.10 13.39 -1.42
N GLN A 49 14.67 12.28 -2.03
CA GLN A 49 13.78 12.30 -3.19
C GLN A 49 12.31 12.60 -2.83
N ASN A 50 11.81 12.10 -1.70
CA ASN A 50 10.38 12.10 -1.38
C ASN A 50 10.00 13.00 -0.19
N GLY A 51 10.96 13.76 0.37
CA GLY A 51 10.75 14.66 1.51
C GLY A 51 10.60 13.96 2.87
N GLY A 52 10.63 12.62 2.89
CA GLY A 52 10.43 11.81 4.10
C GLY A 52 8.94 11.65 4.46
N TYR A 53 8.52 10.42 4.80
CA TYR A 53 7.16 10.15 5.26
C TYR A 53 7.05 10.40 6.76
N ARG A 54 6.18 11.34 7.12
CA ARG A 54 5.83 11.67 8.50
C ARG A 54 4.45 11.11 8.83
N ALA A 55 4.44 9.94 9.46
CA ALA A 55 3.21 9.24 9.80
C ALA A 55 2.28 10.07 10.71
N ASP A 56 2.85 10.89 11.59
CA ASP A 56 2.15 11.82 12.48
C ASP A 56 1.37 12.91 11.73
N GLN A 57 1.84 13.28 10.54
CA GLN A 57 1.23 14.32 9.72
C GLN A 57 0.19 13.77 8.73
N ASP A 58 0.21 12.46 8.45
CA ASP A 58 -0.71 11.85 7.49
C ASP A 58 -2.14 11.83 8.06
N PRO A 59 -3.10 12.54 7.43
CA PRO A 59 -4.47 12.62 7.94
C PRO A 59 -5.16 11.26 8.06
N ILE A 60 -4.65 10.23 7.35
CA ILE A 60 -5.14 8.85 7.47
C ILE A 60 -5.10 8.36 8.93
N ARG A 61 -4.12 8.78 9.74
CA ARG A 61 -4.00 8.33 11.14
C ARG A 61 -5.13 8.81 12.06
N LYS A 62 -5.95 9.76 11.60
CA LYS A 62 -7.10 10.30 12.33
C LYS A 62 -8.41 9.57 12.01
N LEU A 63 -8.38 8.59 11.12
CA LEU A 63 -9.56 7.81 10.69
C LEU A 63 -9.77 6.57 11.56
N GLU A 64 -10.95 5.95 11.47
CA GLU A 64 -11.19 4.62 12.03
C GLU A 64 -10.38 3.54 11.29
N ARG A 65 -10.11 2.41 11.95
CA ARG A 65 -9.21 1.36 11.42
C ARG A 65 -9.65 0.79 10.05
N ASN A 66 -10.95 0.60 9.86
CA ASN A 66 -11.55 0.18 8.59
C ASN A 66 -11.31 1.22 7.48
N GLN A 67 -11.56 2.50 7.76
CA GLN A 67 -11.35 3.61 6.83
C GLN A 67 -9.87 3.80 6.51
N GLN A 68 -8.98 3.65 7.50
CA GLN A 68 -7.53 3.65 7.30
C GLN A 68 -7.10 2.57 6.31
N THR A 69 -7.60 1.34 6.51
CA THR A 69 -7.30 0.21 5.64
C THR A 69 -7.77 0.48 4.22
N LEU A 70 -9.00 0.97 4.07
CA LEU A 70 -9.59 1.28 2.77
C LEU A 70 -8.80 2.39 2.05
N ILE A 71 -8.52 3.51 2.69
CA ILE A 71 -7.76 4.61 2.09
C ILE A 71 -6.34 4.15 1.72
N PHE A 72 -5.70 3.34 2.57
CA PHE A 72 -4.39 2.76 2.27
C PHE A 72 -4.44 1.88 1.02
N ARG A 73 -5.44 1.01 0.89
CA ARG A 73 -5.63 0.15 -0.30
C ARG A 73 -5.90 0.95 -1.57
N LEU A 74 -6.69 2.02 -1.47
CA LEU A 74 -6.94 2.93 -2.60
C LEU A 74 -5.67 3.67 -3.03
N ARG A 75 -4.89 4.22 -2.09
CA ARG A 75 -3.62 4.92 -2.37
C ARG A 75 -2.57 4.03 -3.04
N THR A 76 -2.51 2.76 -2.62
CA THR A 76 -1.51 1.81 -3.11
C THR A 76 -2.00 0.96 -4.28
N GLY A 77 -3.29 1.03 -4.62
CA GLY A 77 -3.89 0.16 -5.62
C GLY A 77 -3.93 -1.32 -5.21
N HIS A 78 -3.84 -1.62 -3.92
CA HIS A 78 -3.98 -2.98 -3.35
C HIS A 78 -5.41 -3.25 -2.88
N CYS A 79 -6.38 -3.00 -3.77
CA CYS A 79 -7.82 -3.22 -3.54
C CYS A 79 -8.35 -4.29 -4.51
N GLY A 80 -9.58 -4.76 -4.27
CA GLY A 80 -10.23 -5.80 -5.09
C GLY A 80 -10.82 -5.32 -6.42
N LEU A 81 -10.30 -4.23 -7.00
CA LEU A 81 -10.69 -3.78 -8.34
C LEU A 81 -10.00 -4.64 -9.42
N ARG A 82 -10.62 -4.74 -10.59
CA ARG A 82 -10.15 -5.64 -11.67
C ARG A 82 -8.71 -5.39 -12.12
N ALA A 83 -8.27 -4.14 -12.24
CA ALA A 83 -6.90 -3.86 -12.69
C ALA A 83 -5.82 -4.40 -11.72
N PRO A 84 -5.88 -4.11 -10.40
CA PRO A 84 -5.05 -4.80 -9.42
C PRO A 84 -5.18 -6.33 -9.43
N LEU A 85 -6.39 -6.87 -9.55
CA LEU A 85 -6.64 -8.31 -9.54
C LEU A 85 -6.04 -9.01 -10.77
N LYS A 86 -6.05 -8.39 -11.95
CA LYS A 86 -5.41 -8.91 -13.16
C LYS A 86 -3.90 -9.02 -12.99
N ARG A 87 -3.28 -8.04 -12.33
CA ARG A 87 -1.83 -8.04 -12.03
C ARG A 87 -1.41 -9.26 -11.22
N ILE A 88 -2.27 -9.73 -10.32
CA ILE A 88 -2.06 -10.94 -9.51
C ILE A 88 -2.77 -12.18 -10.08
N ARG A 89 -3.23 -12.11 -11.34
CA ARG A 89 -3.83 -13.21 -12.11
C ARG A 89 -5.09 -13.83 -11.48
N ILE A 90 -5.91 -13.01 -10.81
CA ILE A 90 -7.21 -13.43 -10.24
C ILE A 90 -8.37 -13.22 -11.22
N THR A 91 -8.30 -12.21 -12.07
CA THR A 91 -9.31 -11.92 -13.11
C THR A 91 -8.67 -11.87 -14.48
N ASP A 92 -9.44 -12.10 -15.53
CA ASP A 92 -8.97 -12.10 -16.91
C ASP A 92 -9.05 -10.74 -17.60
N THR A 93 -9.79 -9.78 -17.04
CA THR A 93 -9.97 -8.46 -17.61
C THR A 93 -9.66 -7.37 -16.60
N THR A 94 -9.11 -6.26 -17.08
CA THR A 94 -8.96 -5.03 -16.31
C THR A 94 -10.19 -4.12 -16.43
N LEU A 95 -11.05 -4.36 -17.42
CA LEU A 95 -12.13 -3.46 -17.82
C LEU A 95 -13.19 -3.29 -16.73
N CYS A 96 -13.56 -2.04 -16.45
CA CYS A 96 -14.69 -1.71 -15.59
C CYS A 96 -16.01 -2.16 -16.23
N GLU A 97 -17.02 -2.41 -15.41
CA GLU A 97 -18.37 -2.77 -15.87
C GLU A 97 -19.03 -1.66 -16.70
N CYS A 98 -18.58 -0.41 -16.55
CA CYS A 98 -19.00 0.69 -17.40
C CYS A 98 -18.49 0.56 -18.86
N GLY A 99 -17.49 -0.31 -19.12
CA GLY A 99 -16.92 -0.57 -20.43
C GLY A 99 -15.97 0.50 -20.98
N GLN A 100 -15.69 1.59 -20.25
CA GLN A 100 -14.93 2.73 -20.78
C GLN A 100 -13.42 2.69 -20.50
N ALA A 101 -13.01 2.10 -19.37
CA ALA A 101 -11.61 2.07 -18.95
C ALA A 101 -11.32 0.94 -17.97
N ASP A 102 -10.06 0.78 -17.62
CA ASP A 102 -9.63 -0.13 -16.55
C ASP A 102 -10.27 0.26 -15.20
N GLN A 103 -10.78 -0.73 -14.48
CA GLN A 103 -11.31 -0.56 -13.13
C GLN A 103 -10.16 -0.30 -12.16
N THR A 104 -9.81 0.97 -12.00
CA THR A 104 -8.77 1.48 -11.10
C THR A 104 -9.38 2.40 -10.05
N PRO A 105 -8.69 2.66 -8.93
CA PRO A 105 -9.13 3.66 -7.96
C PRO A 105 -9.37 5.04 -8.60
N SER A 106 -8.49 5.46 -9.53
CA SER A 106 -8.64 6.73 -10.26
C SER A 106 -9.95 6.76 -11.04
N HIS A 107 -10.17 5.76 -11.90
CA HIS A 107 -11.38 5.66 -12.71
C HIS A 107 -12.64 5.63 -11.85
N MET A 108 -12.67 4.79 -10.81
CA MET A 108 -13.81 4.69 -9.90
C MET A 108 -14.11 6.03 -9.19
N LEU A 109 -13.07 6.71 -8.72
CA LEU A 109 -13.18 7.96 -7.95
C LEU A 109 -13.39 9.21 -8.80
N GLN A 110 -13.07 9.21 -10.10
CA GLN A 110 -13.18 10.40 -10.97
C GLN A 110 -14.12 10.21 -12.16
N ASP A 111 -13.95 9.13 -12.91
CA ASP A 111 -14.39 9.10 -14.31
C ASP A 111 -15.54 8.12 -14.57
N CYS A 112 -15.70 7.08 -13.73
CA CYS A 112 -16.63 5.98 -13.98
C CYS A 112 -18.09 6.46 -14.12
N PRO A 113 -18.71 6.35 -15.31
CA PRO A 113 -20.08 6.83 -15.53
C PRO A 113 -21.09 6.12 -14.63
N SER A 114 -20.88 4.82 -14.37
CA SER A 114 -21.71 4.01 -13.48
C SER A 114 -21.75 4.50 -12.03
N HIS A 115 -20.86 5.41 -11.62
CA HIS A 115 -20.83 5.98 -10.28
C HIS A 115 -21.00 7.51 -10.27
N GLU A 116 -21.36 8.12 -11.40
CA GLU A 116 -21.46 9.57 -11.52
C GLU A 116 -22.46 10.19 -10.53
N ALA A 117 -23.66 9.64 -10.44
CA ALA A 117 -24.70 10.15 -9.53
C ALA A 117 -24.23 10.16 -8.07
N ARG A 118 -23.65 9.05 -7.59
CA ARG A 118 -23.07 8.94 -6.23
C ARG A 118 -21.89 9.88 -6.03
N ARG A 119 -21.05 10.08 -7.06
CA ARG A 119 -19.94 11.03 -6.99
C ARG A 119 -20.45 12.46 -6.86
N ARG A 120 -21.49 12.85 -7.61
CA ARG A 120 -22.09 14.20 -7.53
C ARG A 120 -22.78 14.44 -6.19
N GLU A 121 -23.42 13.42 -5.63
CA GLU A 121 -23.98 13.50 -4.27
C GLU A 121 -22.87 13.71 -3.22
N GLN A 122 -21.77 12.98 -3.33
CA GLN A 122 -20.69 13.06 -2.36
C GLN A 122 -19.78 14.28 -2.54
N TRP A 123 -19.53 14.69 -3.78
CA TRP A 123 -18.65 15.78 -4.20
C TRP A 123 -19.34 16.66 -5.25
N PRO A 124 -20.26 17.56 -4.84
CA PRO A 124 -21.01 18.41 -5.76
C PRO A 124 -20.12 19.35 -6.57
N ASP A 125 -19.10 19.91 -5.91
CA ASP A 125 -18.22 20.94 -6.50
C ASP A 125 -17.10 20.37 -7.38
N GLY A 126 -17.04 19.04 -7.53
CA GLY A 126 -15.94 18.37 -8.22
C GLY A 126 -14.63 18.42 -7.41
N THR A 127 -14.33 17.33 -6.72
CA THR A 127 -13.06 17.20 -5.97
C THR A 127 -12.05 16.38 -6.77
N ASP A 128 -10.81 16.88 -6.87
CA ASP A 128 -9.74 16.21 -7.61
C ASP A 128 -9.23 14.95 -6.89
N LEU A 129 -8.44 14.13 -7.59
CA LEU A 129 -8.06 12.81 -7.09
C LEU A 129 -7.07 12.94 -5.92
N ARG A 130 -6.22 13.96 -5.98
CA ARG A 130 -5.22 14.22 -4.95
C ARG A 130 -5.91 14.47 -3.61
N THR A 131 -6.95 15.30 -3.62
CA THR A 131 -7.71 15.65 -2.41
C THR A 131 -8.52 14.45 -1.89
N LYS A 132 -9.17 13.69 -2.78
CA LYS A 132 -9.89 12.46 -2.39
C LYS A 132 -9.00 11.44 -1.68
N LEU A 133 -7.74 11.29 -2.10
CA LEU A 133 -6.83 10.26 -1.59
C LEU A 133 -5.85 10.77 -0.52
N TRP A 134 -5.44 12.04 -0.54
CA TRP A 134 -4.42 12.61 0.35
C TRP A 134 -4.80 13.95 0.97
N GLY A 135 -6.08 14.32 0.88
CA GLY A 135 -6.61 15.52 1.53
C GLY A 135 -6.75 15.37 3.04
N THR A 136 -7.58 16.23 3.61
CA THR A 136 -7.82 16.30 5.06
C THR A 136 -8.51 15.05 5.59
N ALA A 137 -8.50 14.85 6.92
CA ALA A 137 -9.21 13.72 7.53
C ALA A 137 -10.73 13.75 7.26
N TYR A 138 -11.29 14.93 6.99
CA TYR A 138 -12.67 15.06 6.53
C TYR A 138 -12.86 14.46 5.12
N GLU A 139 -11.99 14.82 4.19
CA GLU A 139 -12.04 14.34 2.81
C GLU A 139 -11.76 12.85 2.71
N LEU A 140 -10.82 12.33 3.50
CA LEU A 140 -10.55 10.88 3.54
C LEU A 140 -11.74 10.10 4.10
N ARG A 141 -12.42 10.60 5.14
CA ARG A 141 -13.66 9.99 5.64
C ARG A 141 -14.73 9.99 4.55
N ARG A 142 -14.86 11.11 3.84
CA ARG A 142 -15.79 11.25 2.71
C ARG A 142 -15.51 10.23 1.60
N THR A 143 -14.25 10.06 1.20
CA THR A 143 -13.82 9.04 0.23
C THR A 143 -14.11 7.62 0.73
N ALA A 144 -13.88 7.35 2.02
CA ALA A 144 -14.18 6.06 2.61
C ALA A 144 -15.69 5.75 2.61
N SER A 145 -16.53 6.73 2.90
CA SER A 145 -18.00 6.60 2.82
C SER A 145 -18.47 6.32 1.39
N PHE A 146 -17.95 7.06 0.40
CA PHE A 146 -18.24 6.78 -1.00
C PHE A 146 -17.85 5.36 -1.39
N ALA A 147 -16.63 4.96 -1.08
CA ALA A 147 -16.11 3.63 -1.38
C ALA A 147 -16.94 2.51 -0.73
N ALA A 148 -17.35 2.69 0.52
CA ALA A 148 -18.23 1.74 1.21
C ALA A 148 -19.63 1.65 0.55
N SER A 149 -20.15 2.76 0.02
CA SER A 149 -21.45 2.79 -0.66
C SER A 149 -21.49 2.02 -1.99
N LEU A 150 -20.32 1.75 -2.60
CA LEU A 150 -20.25 1.02 -3.86
C LEU A 150 -20.41 -0.49 -3.70
N GLY A 151 -20.24 -1.04 -2.49
CA GLY A 151 -20.27 -2.49 -2.25
C GLY A 151 -19.11 -3.26 -2.88
N GLU A 152 -18.17 -2.54 -3.50
CA GLU A 152 -16.95 -3.09 -4.08
C GLU A 152 -16.03 -3.61 -2.98
N ARG A 153 -15.33 -4.72 -3.25
CA ARG A 153 -14.43 -5.35 -2.27
C ARG A 153 -13.12 -4.58 -2.19
N LEU A 154 -13.14 -3.40 -1.56
CA LEU A 154 -12.03 -2.45 -1.50
C LEU A 154 -11.02 -2.74 -0.40
#